data_AF-A0A953X919-F1
#
_entry.id   AF-A0A953X919-F1
#
_cell.length_a   1.000
_cell.length_b   1.000
_cell.length_c   1.000
_cell.angle_alpha   90.00
_cell.angle_beta   90.00
_cell.angle_gamma   90.00
#
_symmetry.space_group_name_H-M   'P 1'
#
loop_
_entity.id
_entity.type
_entity.pdbx_description
1 polymer ?
#
loop_
_entity_poly.entity_id
_entity_poly.type
_entity_poly.pdbx_seq_one_letter_code
_entity_poly.pdbx_strand_id
1 'polypeptide(L)' 'WLFGEDQARYLIAVADAGPVLARAAAVHAPAQVVGRTGGAALKVSGQGAISVAQLTERHRGWLPALMAGPAADTPAAP' A
#
# COMPACT_ATOMS: atom_id res chain seq x y z
N TRP A 1 0.96 -9.15 -11.29
CA TRP A 1 1.73 -9.00 -10.04
C TRP A 1 1.18 -7.87 -9.17
N LEU A 2 0.29 -8.12 -8.22
CA LEU A 2 -0.07 -7.06 -7.25
C LEU A 2 -0.30 -7.65 -5.86
N PHE A 3 -0.99 -8.80 -5.79
CA PHE A 3 -1.45 -9.38 -4.54
C PHE A 3 -0.82 -10.74 -4.22
N GLY A 4 0.19 -11.16 -5.00
CA GLY A 4 0.95 -12.37 -4.71
C GLY A 4 1.95 -12.09 -3.58
N GLU A 5 1.88 -12.90 -2.53
CA GLU A 5 2.84 -12.88 -1.43
C GLU A 5 4.06 -13.71 -1.77
N ASP A 6 5.24 -13.18 -1.44
CA ASP A 6 6.51 -13.87 -1.62
C ASP A 6 7.52 -13.32 -0.59
N GLN A 7 8.35 -14.21 -0.06
CA GLN A 7 9.32 -13.86 0.98
C GLN A 7 10.50 -13.08 0.40
N ALA A 8 11.23 -12.37 1.26
CA ALA A 8 12.43 -11.62 0.89
C ALA A 8 12.25 -10.54 -0.19
N ARG A 9 11.03 -9.99 -0.33
CA ARG A 9 10.74 -8.85 -1.21
C ARG A 9 10.65 -7.55 -0.43
N TYR A 10 11.57 -6.64 -0.72
CA TYR A 10 11.67 -5.35 -0.04
C TYR A 10 11.38 -4.19 -0.99
N LEU A 11 10.71 -3.16 -0.48
CA LEU A 11 10.59 -1.86 -1.13
C LEU A 11 11.37 -0.83 -0.31
N ILE A 12 12.19 -0.05 -0.99
CA ILE A 12 12.89 1.09 -0.41
C ILE A 12 12.63 2.33 -1.27
N ALA A 13 12.54 3.48 -0.63
CA ALA A 13 12.47 4.78 -1.30
C ALA A 13 13.81 5.49 -1.15
N VAL A 14 14.42 5.86 -2.27
CA VAL A 14 15.72 6.55 -2.33
C VAL A 14 15.64 7.71 -3.32
N ALA A 15 16.44 8.76 -3.11
CA ALA A 15 16.51 9.89 -4.04
C ALA A 15 17.16 9.50 -5.38
N ASP A 16 18.19 8.64 -5.32
CA ASP A 16 18.87 8.08 -6.49
C ASP A 16 18.97 6.55 -6.35
N ALA A 17 18.44 5.84 -7.35
CA ALA A 17 18.44 4.37 -7.39
C ALA A 17 19.77 3.80 -7.90
N GLY A 18 20.59 4.57 -8.62
CA GLY A 18 21.81 4.08 -9.28
C GLY A 18 22.77 3.34 -8.35
N PRO A 19 23.20 3.93 -7.22
CA PRO A 19 24.10 3.28 -6.27
C PRO A 19 23.52 2.00 -5.65
N VAL A 20 22.20 1.94 -5.43
CA VAL A 20 21.53 0.75 -4.88
C VAL A 20 21.57 -0.38 -5.91
N LEU A 21 21.19 -0.10 -7.16
CA LEU A 21 21.15 -1.09 -8.22
C LEU A 21 22.56 -1.65 -8.51
N ALA A 22 23.58 -0.79 -8.52
CA ALA A 22 24.97 -1.21 -8.71
C ALA A 22 25.44 -2.17 -7.60
N ARG A 23 25.12 -1.86 -6.33
CA ARG A 23 25.45 -2.74 -5.19
C ARG A 23 24.69 -4.06 -5.24
N ALA A 24 23.40 -4.03 -5.59
CA ALA A 24 22.59 -5.24 -5.72
C ALA A 24 23.14 -6.16 -6.82
N ALA A 25 23.50 -5.60 -7.98
CA ALA A 25 24.11 -6.34 -9.08
C ALA A 25 25.45 -6.98 -8.68
N ALA A 26 26.29 -6.28 -7.91
CA ALA A 26 27.58 -6.78 -7.44
C ALA A 26 27.48 -8.02 -6.52
N VAL A 27 26.32 -8.24 -5.89
CA VAL A 27 26.05 -9.41 -5.04
C VAL A 27 25.00 -10.35 -5.64
N HIS A 28 24.68 -10.19 -6.93
CA HIS A 28 23.67 -10.98 -7.65
C HIS A 28 22.26 -10.95 -7.01
N ALA A 29 21.92 -9.88 -6.30
CA ALA A 29 20.59 -9.66 -5.77
C ALA A 29 19.68 -9.01 -6.83
N PRO A 30 18.52 -9.60 -7.17
CA PRO A 30 17.56 -8.98 -8.09
C PRO A 30 17.04 -7.65 -7.53
N ALA A 31 17.16 -6.58 -8.30
CA ALA A 31 16.64 -5.26 -7.93
C ALA A 31 16.18 -4.50 -9.18
N GLN A 32 15.12 -3.70 -9.04
CA GLN A 32 14.58 -2.89 -10.12
C GLN A 32 13.86 -1.66 -9.57
N VAL A 33 13.79 -0.59 -10.37
CA VAL A 33 12.93 0.55 -10.08
C VAL A 33 11.49 0.18 -10.45
N VAL A 34 10.62 0.11 -9.44
CA VAL A 34 9.20 -0.24 -9.63
C VAL A 34 8.27 0.97 -9.76
N GLY A 35 8.77 2.18 -9.49
CA GLY A 35 7.96 3.40 -9.55
C GLY A 35 8.65 4.61 -8.95
N ARG A 36 7.87 5.67 -8.71
CA ARG A 36 8.27 6.92 -8.07
C ARG A 36 7.27 7.28 -6.99
N THR A 37 7.72 7.92 -5.92
CA THR A 37 6.88 8.39 -4.83
C THR A 37 6.53 9.87 -4.97
N GLY A 38 5.42 10.30 -4.37
CA GLY A 38 4.94 11.68 -4.37
C GLY A 38 3.46 11.80 -4.72
N GLY A 39 2.90 13.01 -4.56
CA GLY A 39 1.49 13.30 -4.85
C GLY A 39 0.50 12.67 -3.87
N ALA A 40 -0.79 12.72 -4.22
CA ALA A 40 -1.91 12.28 -3.37
C ALA A 40 -2.66 11.04 -3.89
N ALA A 41 -2.16 10.40 -4.94
CA ALA A 41 -2.80 9.24 -5.57
C ALA A 41 -1.79 8.13 -5.90
N LEU A 42 -2.19 6.89 -5.64
CA LEU A 42 -1.52 5.70 -6.14
C LEU A 42 -1.93 5.49 -7.59
N LYS A 43 -0.96 5.42 -8.50
CA LYS A 43 -1.16 5.16 -9.92
C LYS A 43 -0.44 3.88 -10.30
N VAL A 44 -1.17 2.94 -10.88
CA VAL A 44 -0.60 1.70 -11.42
C VAL A 44 -0.76 1.75 -12.94
N SER A 45 0.32 1.59 -13.69
CA SER A 45 0.29 1.67 -15.15
C SER A 45 -0.71 0.67 -15.74
N GLY A 46 -1.54 1.13 -16.67
CA GLY A 46 -2.61 0.33 -17.27
C GLY A 46 -3.81 0.07 -16.34
N GLN A 47 -3.84 0.70 -15.15
CA GLN A 47 -4.94 0.66 -14.21
C GLN A 47 -5.40 2.10 -13.89
N GLY A 48 -6.48 2.23 -13.12
CA GLY A 48 -6.95 3.51 -12.61
C GLY A 48 -6.03 4.11 -11.54
N ALA A 49 -6.28 5.38 -11.21
CA ALA A 49 -5.68 6.05 -10.05
C ALA A 49 -6.59 5.90 -8.82
N ILE A 50 -6.00 5.73 -7.64
CA ILE A 50 -6.73 5.63 -6.37
C ILE A 50 -6.19 6.69 -5.42
N SER A 51 -7.07 7.42 -4.73
CA SER A 51 -6.67 8.40 -3.71
C SER A 51 -6.01 7.72 -2.51
N VAL A 52 -4.88 8.26 -2.06
CA VAL A 52 -4.20 7.79 -0.82
C VAL A 52 -5.08 8.00 0.40
N ALA A 53 -5.88 9.08 0.43
CA ALA A 53 -6.81 9.34 1.53
C ALA A 53 -7.90 8.26 1.59
N GLN A 54 -8.49 7.90 0.44
CA GLN A 54 -9.50 6.83 0.37
C GLN A 54 -8.93 5.45 0.73
N LEU A 55 -7.69 5.15 0.31
CA LEU A 55 -6.99 3.93 0.70
C LEU A 55 -6.76 3.88 2.22
N THR A 56 -6.31 5.00 2.80
CA THR A 56 -6.03 5.10 4.24
C THR A 56 -7.30 4.88 5.06
N GLU A 57 -8.39 5.55 4.68
CA GLU A 57 -9.69 5.43 5.34
C GLU A 57 -10.18 3.97 5.33
N ARG A 58 -10.25 3.35 4.14
CA ARG A 58 -10.73 1.97 4.01
C ARG A 58 -9.84 0.97 4.74
N HIS A 59 -8.52 1.13 4.67
CA HIS A 59 -7.58 0.22 5.29
C HIS A 59 -7.58 0.31 6.83
N ARG A 60 -7.83 1.50 7.39
CA ARG A 60 -7.83 1.72 8.84
C ARG A 60 -9.22 1.54 9.47
N GLY A 61 -10.28 1.88 8.74
CA GLY A 61 -11.65 1.91 9.27
C GLY A 61 -12.31 0.54 9.41
N TRP A 62 -11.88 -0.48 8.65
CA TRP A 62 -12.57 -1.77 8.62
C TRP A 62 -12.59 -2.49 9.99
N LEU A 63 -11.45 -2.54 10.67
CA LEU A 63 -11.33 -3.27 11.93
C LEU A 63 -12.07 -2.55 13.07
N PRO A 64 -11.94 -1.23 13.27
CA PRO A 64 -12.76 -0.49 14.23
C PRO A 64 -14.27 -0.65 13.97
N ALA A 65 -14.71 -0.56 12.72
CA ALA A 65 -16.13 -0.72 12.37
C ALA A 65 -16.63 -2.13 12.71
N LEU A 66 -15.81 -3.16 12.46
CA LEU A 66 -16.12 -4.53 12.85
C LEU A 66 -16.22 -4.68 14.38
N MET A 67 -15.28 -4.07 15.12
CA MET A 67 -15.21 -4.16 16.59
C MET A 67 -16.30 -3.35 17.30
N ALA A 68 -16.84 -2.31 16.67
CA ALA A 68 -17.94 -1.52 17.24
C ALA A 68 -19.24 -2.34 17.42
N GLY A 69 -19.36 -3.45 16.68
CA GLY A 69 -20.57 -4.27 16.67
C GLY A 69 -21.76 -3.56 16.03
N PRO A 70 -22.93 -4.23 15.93
CA PRO A 70 -24.16 -3.56 15.56
C PRO A 70 -24.44 -2.44 16.57
N ALA A 71 -24.88 -1.27 16.10
CA ALA A 71 -25.48 -0.30 16.99
C ALA A 71 -26.60 -1.01 17.76
N ALA A 72 -26.60 -0.91 19.09
CA ALA A 72 -27.70 -1.45 19.87
C ALA A 72 -29.00 -0.85 19.31
N ASP A 73 -29.83 -1.69 18.69
CA ASP A 73 -31.20 -1.35 18.34
C ASP A 73 -31.86 -0.91 19.65
N THR A 74 -31.89 0.40 19.88
CA THR A 74 -32.63 0.99 20.97
C THR A 74 -34.07 0.99 20.47
N PRO A 75 -34.97 0.13 20.98
CA PRO A 75 -36.36 0.19 20.58
C PRO A 75 -36.88 1.59 20.90
N ALA A 76 -37.57 2.20 19.92
CA ALA A 76 -38.25 3.46 20.13
C ALA A 76 -39.15 3.32 21.38
N ALA A 77 -39.00 4.27 22.31
CA ALA A 77 -39.86 4.36 23.48
C ALA A 77 -41.34 4.44 23.04
N PRO A 78 -42.28 3.85 23.82
CA PRO A 78 -43.66 3.61 23.42
C PRO A 78 -44.43 4.89 23.05
#